data_AF-A0A2D7B2M1-F1
#
_entry.id   AF-A0A2D7B2M1-F1
#
_cell.length_a   1.000
_cell.length_b   1.000
_cell.length_c   1.000
_cell.angle_alpha   90.00
_cell.angle_beta   90.00
_cell.angle_gamma   90.00
#
_symmetry.space_group_name_H-M   'P 1'
#
loop_
_entity.id
_entity.type
_entity.pdbx_description
1 polymer ?
#
loop_
_entity_poly.entity_id
_entity_poly.type
_entity_poly.pdbx_seq_one_letter_code
_entity_poly.pdbx_strand_id
1 'polypeptide(L)'
;MQARCDSSLFGLIEFWWSVASYLASSAQTGLGLWPIPAKPFLPRAEHERLGGLITFLEAILRRLLYLEAEDLGALPTHSLNGLIAVPTRSQPHQDAPPGTALGAEPRFRLMESTPRKAANPPPKQFRTGPRIRFLDEPAPVDLRDYPALPTDILPSGILIRRLRAINHALDHPGQYITWMRRLIGAAAPVLRTACPPVFRSRRLKHLQQESARDLHAVAMMAHAPDTS
;
A
#
# COMPACT_ATOMS: atom_id res chain seq x y z
N MET A 1 2.79 -21.76 30.35
CA MET A 1 1.77 -21.31 29.36
C MET A 1 2.38 -20.49 28.23
N GLN A 2 3.51 -19.79 28.43
CA GLN A 2 4.31 -19.11 27.38
C GLN A 2 4.53 -19.98 26.12
N ALA A 3 5.14 -21.16 26.25
CA ALA A 3 5.53 -22.00 25.10
C ALA A 3 4.37 -22.44 24.16
N ARG A 4 3.12 -22.49 24.66
CA ARG A 4 1.94 -22.77 23.83
C ARG A 4 1.48 -21.54 23.05
N CYS A 5 1.58 -20.34 23.65
CA CYS A 5 1.32 -19.08 22.94
C CYS A 5 2.33 -18.88 21.82
N ASP A 6 3.61 -19.11 22.09
CA ASP A 6 4.69 -18.94 21.11
C ASP A 6 4.52 -19.88 19.90
N SER A 7 4.12 -21.13 20.15
CA SER A 7 3.83 -22.10 19.08
C SER A 7 2.60 -21.73 18.24
N SER A 8 1.54 -21.20 18.87
CA SER A 8 0.34 -20.77 18.14
C SER A 8 0.56 -19.50 17.30
N LEU A 9 1.40 -18.59 17.79
CA LEU A 9 1.80 -17.38 17.09
C LEU A 9 2.67 -17.73 15.89
N PHE A 10 3.67 -18.60 16.07
CA PHE A 10 4.51 -19.09 14.98
C PHE A 10 3.67 -19.76 13.88
N GLY A 11 2.72 -20.63 14.26
CA GLY A 11 1.80 -21.24 13.30
C GLY A 11 0.92 -20.24 12.56
N LEU A 12 0.49 -19.17 13.23
CA LEU A 12 -0.30 -18.09 12.62
C LEU A 12 0.53 -17.28 11.61
N ILE A 13 1.79 -16.97 11.94
CA ILE A 13 2.71 -16.23 11.05
C ILE A 13 3.03 -17.05 9.80
N GLU A 14 3.43 -18.31 9.95
CA GLU A 14 3.69 -19.25 8.85
C GLU A 14 2.47 -19.42 7.93
N PHE A 15 1.29 -19.60 8.53
CA PHE A 15 0.03 -19.65 7.80
C PHE A 15 -0.17 -18.40 6.95
N TRP A 16 0.01 -17.21 7.53
CA TRP A 16 -0.21 -15.96 6.82
C TRP A 16 0.84 -15.66 5.76
N TRP A 17 2.10 -16.09 5.92
CA TRP A 17 3.11 -16.04 4.85
C TRP A 17 2.69 -16.89 3.65
N SER A 18 2.25 -18.13 3.89
CA SER A 18 1.76 -19.02 2.83
C SER A 18 0.52 -18.45 2.12
N VAL A 19 -0.45 -17.95 2.91
CA VAL A 19 -1.66 -17.32 2.36
C VAL A 19 -1.34 -16.05 1.58
N ALA A 20 -0.40 -15.22 2.06
CA ALA A 20 0.00 -14.00 1.36
C ALA A 20 0.60 -14.33 -0.03
N SER A 21 1.48 -15.34 -0.10
CA SER A 21 2.07 -15.82 -1.35
C SER A 21 1.00 -16.35 -2.32
N TYR A 22 0.06 -17.17 -1.83
CA TYR A 22 -1.05 -17.67 -2.64
C TYR A 22 -1.94 -16.54 -3.19
N LEU A 23 -2.32 -15.60 -2.33
CA LEU A 23 -3.18 -14.47 -2.71
C LEU A 23 -2.47 -13.50 -3.67
N ALA A 24 -1.17 -13.26 -3.49
CA ALA A 24 -0.37 -12.47 -4.41
C ALA A 24 -0.32 -13.12 -5.80
N SER A 25 -0.09 -14.44 -5.87
CA SER A 25 -0.15 -15.20 -7.13
C SER A 25 -1.52 -15.10 -7.80
N SER A 26 -2.62 -15.26 -7.04
CA SER A 26 -3.97 -15.09 -7.55
C SER A 26 -4.23 -13.67 -8.09
N ALA A 27 -3.70 -12.64 -7.42
CA ALA A 27 -3.78 -11.25 -7.88
C ALA A 27 -3.00 -11.00 -9.17
N GLN A 28 -1.84 -11.65 -9.33
CA GLN A 28 -1.03 -11.57 -10.54
C GLN A 28 -1.78 -12.14 -11.74
N THR A 29 -2.43 -13.30 -11.58
CA THR A 29 -3.28 -13.88 -12.63
C THR A 29 -4.43 -12.93 -12.99
N GLY A 30 -5.09 -12.33 -12.00
CA GLY A 30 -6.19 -11.39 -12.21
C GLY A 30 -5.79 -10.11 -12.97
N LEU A 31 -4.61 -9.55 -12.67
CA LEU A 31 -4.05 -8.39 -13.37
C LEU A 31 -3.39 -8.74 -14.70
N GLY A 32 -3.34 -10.02 -15.06
CA GLY A 32 -2.60 -10.50 -16.23
C GLY A 32 -1.13 -10.14 -16.15
N LEU A 33 -0.48 -10.28 -14.99
CA LEU A 33 0.98 -10.13 -14.89
C LEU A 33 1.73 -11.40 -15.32
N TRP A 34 1.01 -12.52 -15.45
CA TRP A 34 1.52 -13.80 -15.95
C TRP A 34 0.33 -14.68 -16.40
N PRO A 35 0.37 -15.40 -17.55
CA PRO A 35 1.29 -15.32 -18.69
C PRO A 35 0.89 -14.28 -19.76
N ILE A 36 -0.24 -13.57 -19.55
CA ILE A 36 -0.75 -12.53 -20.46
C ILE A 36 0.04 -11.23 -20.21
N PRO A 37 0.29 -10.35 -21.18
CA PRO A 37 0.80 -9.01 -20.91
C PRO A 37 -0.20 -8.20 -20.06
N ALA A 38 0.30 -7.49 -19.03
CA ALA A 38 -0.48 -6.75 -18.03
C ALA A 38 -1.74 -6.10 -18.61
N LYS A 39 -2.92 -6.36 -18.02
CA LYS A 39 -4.17 -5.69 -18.41
C LYS A 39 -4.09 -4.22 -17.98
N PRO A 40 -3.82 -3.27 -18.90
CA PRO A 40 -3.59 -1.88 -18.51
C PRO A 40 -4.88 -1.23 -18.01
N PHE A 41 -6.03 -1.78 -18.41
CA PHE A 41 -7.34 -1.37 -17.99
C PHE A 41 -8.18 -2.56 -17.54
N LEU A 42 -9.06 -2.34 -16.57
CA LEU A 42 -9.98 -3.35 -16.03
C LEU A 42 -11.37 -2.75 -15.85
N PRO A 43 -12.43 -3.56 -15.96
CA PRO A 43 -13.77 -3.16 -15.51
C PRO A 43 -13.75 -2.74 -14.04
N ARG A 44 -14.55 -1.73 -13.67
CA ARG A 44 -14.61 -1.16 -12.33
C ARG A 44 -14.83 -2.21 -11.26
N ALA A 45 -15.74 -3.16 -11.50
CA ALA A 45 -16.01 -4.23 -10.55
C ALA A 45 -14.76 -5.09 -10.27
N GLU A 46 -14.02 -5.45 -11.31
CA GLU A 46 -12.76 -6.21 -11.17
C GLU A 46 -11.66 -5.38 -10.52
N HIS A 47 -11.54 -4.11 -10.93
CA HIS A 47 -10.58 -3.17 -10.38
C HIS A 47 -10.79 -2.95 -8.87
N GLU A 48 -12.04 -2.77 -8.42
CA GLU A 48 -12.36 -2.65 -7.00
C GLU A 48 -12.14 -3.94 -6.22
N ARG A 49 -12.45 -5.10 -6.82
CA ARG A 49 -12.18 -6.41 -6.21
C ARG A 49 -10.69 -6.61 -5.98
N LEU A 50 -9.88 -6.40 -7.02
CA LEU A 50 -8.42 -6.52 -6.95
C LEU A 50 -7.80 -5.46 -6.05
N GLY A 51 -8.30 -4.22 -6.10
CA GLY A 51 -7.88 -3.15 -5.21
C GLY A 51 -8.13 -3.48 -3.74
N GLY A 52 -9.26 -4.11 -3.41
CA GLY A 52 -9.56 -4.62 -2.07
C GLY A 52 -8.58 -5.71 -1.63
N LEU A 53 -8.33 -6.69 -2.51
CA LEU A 53 -7.40 -7.80 -2.23
C LEU A 53 -5.96 -7.31 -2.03
N ILE A 54 -5.47 -6.41 -2.89
CA ILE A 54 -4.13 -5.82 -2.75
C ILE A 54 -4.02 -5.03 -1.45
N THR A 55 -5.04 -4.25 -1.09
CA THR A 55 -5.03 -3.48 0.17
C THR A 55 -5.05 -4.40 1.40
N PHE A 56 -5.76 -5.53 1.30
CA PHE A 56 -5.72 -6.58 2.32
C PHE A 56 -4.34 -7.22 2.45
N LEU A 57 -3.72 -7.59 1.33
CA LEU A 57 -2.36 -8.14 1.32
C LEU A 57 -1.33 -7.18 1.92
N GLU A 58 -1.37 -5.91 1.54
CA GLU A 58 -0.47 -4.92 2.12
C GLU A 58 -0.66 -4.80 3.63
N ALA A 59 -1.91 -4.89 4.12
CA ALA A 59 -2.19 -4.82 5.55
C ALA A 59 -1.58 -6.02 6.29
N ILE A 60 -1.78 -7.24 5.79
CA ILE A 60 -1.20 -8.47 6.38
C ILE A 60 0.32 -8.42 6.33
N LEU A 61 0.89 -8.13 5.16
CA LEU A 61 2.34 -8.17 4.98
C LEU A 61 3.07 -7.19 5.90
N ARG A 62 2.49 -6.02 6.18
CA ARG A 62 3.04 -5.10 7.20
C ARG A 62 3.05 -5.71 8.60
N ARG A 63 2.00 -6.44 9.01
CA ARG A 63 1.96 -7.09 10.34
C ARG A 63 2.98 -8.23 10.40
N LEU A 64 3.10 -9.03 9.35
CA LEU A 64 4.10 -10.12 9.30
C LEU A 64 5.51 -9.55 9.42
N LEU A 65 5.86 -8.57 8.58
CA LEU A 65 7.16 -7.92 8.63
C LEU A 65 7.43 -7.22 9.97
N TYR A 66 6.39 -6.68 10.61
CA TYR A 66 6.49 -6.07 11.94
C TYR A 66 6.78 -7.11 13.02
N LEU A 67 6.01 -8.20 13.07
CA LEU A 67 6.17 -9.26 14.06
C LEU A 67 7.54 -9.93 13.96
N GLU A 68 8.00 -10.24 12.74
CA GLU A 68 9.35 -10.76 12.48
C GLU A 68 10.45 -9.77 12.90
N ALA A 69 10.20 -8.47 12.69
CA ALA A 69 11.15 -7.43 13.08
C ALA A 69 11.21 -7.23 14.59
N GLU A 70 10.08 -7.32 15.29
CA GLU A 70 10.02 -7.29 16.75
C GLU A 70 10.70 -8.51 17.37
N ASP A 71 10.47 -9.71 16.84
CA ASP A 71 11.10 -10.95 17.30
C ASP A 71 12.64 -10.88 17.20
N LEU A 72 13.16 -10.25 16.14
CA LEU A 72 14.60 -10.01 15.95
C LEU A 72 15.13 -8.78 16.72
N GLY A 73 14.26 -7.98 17.34
CA GLY A 73 14.59 -6.77 18.09
C GLY A 73 14.99 -5.56 17.23
N ALA A 74 14.81 -4.36 17.78
CA ALA A 74 15.09 -3.10 17.09
C ALA A 74 16.57 -2.95 16.69
N LEU A 75 16.82 -2.36 15.52
CA LEU A 75 18.17 -1.98 15.09
C LEU A 75 18.40 -0.48 15.33
N PRO A 76 19.60 -0.08 15.78
CA PRO A 76 19.93 1.33 15.87
C PRO A 76 19.83 1.97 14.49
N THR A 77 19.18 3.12 14.42
CA THR A 77 19.16 3.95 13.23
C THR A 77 20.56 4.51 13.00
N HIS A 78 21.37 3.81 12.19
CA HIS A 78 22.40 4.53 11.45
C HIS A 78 21.67 5.58 10.64
N SER A 79 21.95 6.84 10.94
CA SER A 79 21.35 8.02 10.34
C SER A 79 21.28 7.84 8.83
N LEU A 80 20.10 7.44 8.38
CA LEU A 80 19.71 7.40 6.97
C LEU A 80 19.45 8.85 6.52
N ASN A 81 20.43 9.73 6.76
CA ASN A 81 20.44 11.13 6.32
C ASN A 81 20.46 11.27 4.79
N GLY A 82 20.37 10.17 4.03
CA GLY A 82 20.34 10.16 2.57
C GLY A 82 18.98 9.81 1.92
N LEU A 83 17.94 9.39 2.66
CA LEU A 83 16.70 8.90 2.01
C LEU A 83 15.39 9.57 2.44
N ILE A 84 15.41 10.49 3.42
CA ILE A 84 14.24 11.31 3.74
C ILE A 84 14.69 12.77 3.87
N ALA A 85 15.06 13.36 2.74
CA ALA A 85 15.04 14.80 2.62
C ALA A 85 13.57 15.24 2.62
N VAL A 86 13.13 15.81 3.74
CA VAL A 86 11.96 16.69 3.77
C VAL A 86 12.24 17.81 2.77
N PRO A 87 11.42 18.03 1.73
CA PRO A 87 11.62 19.18 0.87
C PRO A 87 11.06 20.40 1.60
N THR A 88 11.87 20.97 2.50
CA THR A 88 11.68 22.36 2.92
C THR A 88 12.13 23.23 1.76
N ARG A 89 11.15 23.66 0.97
CA ARG A 89 11.30 24.48 -0.23
C ARG A 89 12.03 25.79 0.08
N SER A 90 13.14 26.07 -0.60
CA SER A 90 13.34 27.31 -1.38
C SER A 90 14.64 27.32 -2.21
N GLN A 91 14.46 27.62 -3.51
CA GLN A 91 15.43 28.08 -4.53
C GLN A 91 16.34 27.07 -5.25
N PRO A 92 16.87 27.42 -6.44
CA PRO A 92 16.21 27.99 -7.62
C PRO A 92 16.32 27.02 -8.82
N HIS A 93 15.70 27.39 -9.94
CA HIS A 93 15.66 26.68 -11.22
C HIS A 93 16.98 25.96 -11.57
N GLN A 94 16.97 24.63 -11.50
CA GLN A 94 17.90 23.79 -12.26
C GLN A 94 17.08 22.80 -13.06
N ASP A 95 17.21 22.92 -14.38
CA ASP A 95 16.61 22.07 -15.39
C ASP A 95 17.07 20.62 -15.19
N ALA A 96 16.27 19.84 -14.47
CA ALA A 96 16.36 18.39 -14.55
C ALA A 96 15.65 17.94 -15.84
N PRO A 97 16.31 17.19 -16.74
CA PRO A 97 15.69 16.75 -17.98
C PRO A 97 14.49 15.82 -17.67
N PRO A 98 13.35 15.96 -18.38
CA PRO A 98 12.19 15.14 -18.14
C PRO A 98 12.44 13.75 -18.74
N GLY A 99 12.93 12.79 -17.93
CA GLY A 99 13.17 11.44 -18.45
C GLY A 99 13.53 10.34 -17.46
N THR A 100 14.00 10.63 -16.24
CA THR A 100 14.66 9.61 -15.38
C THR A 100 13.78 8.86 -14.37
N ALA A 101 12.45 8.96 -14.46
CA ALA A 101 11.52 8.23 -13.56
C ALA A 101 10.89 6.95 -14.18
N LEU A 102 11.36 6.53 -15.35
CA LEU A 102 10.95 5.30 -16.03
C LEU A 102 11.97 4.18 -15.73
N GLY A 103 11.94 3.58 -14.54
CA GLY A 103 12.81 2.41 -14.30
C GLY A 103 13.00 1.94 -12.86
N ALA A 104 12.64 2.75 -11.85
CA ALA A 104 12.74 2.29 -10.47
C ALA A 104 11.68 1.21 -10.19
N GLU A 105 12.13 0.03 -9.77
CA GLU A 105 11.25 -1.04 -9.33
C GLU A 105 10.40 -0.55 -8.14
N PRO A 106 9.06 -0.73 -8.17
CA PRO A 106 8.20 -0.21 -7.11
C PRO A 106 8.49 -0.93 -5.79
N ARG A 107 8.75 -0.17 -4.72
CA ARG A 107 9.05 -0.72 -3.38
C ARG A 107 7.83 -0.76 -2.49
N PHE A 108 7.77 -1.77 -1.62
CA PHE A 108 6.69 -1.94 -0.67
C PHE A 108 6.73 -0.86 0.43
N ARG A 109 5.56 -0.34 0.79
CA ARG A 109 5.43 0.70 1.82
C ARG A 109 5.22 0.06 3.19
N LEU A 110 6.26 0.10 4.01
CA LEU A 110 6.27 -0.47 5.36
C LEU A 110 5.32 0.24 6.34
N MET A 111 5.21 1.57 6.23
CA MET A 111 4.30 2.35 7.08
C MET A 111 2.89 2.38 6.49
N GLU A 112 1.90 2.39 7.37
CA GLU A 112 0.51 2.62 6.97
C GLU A 112 0.30 4.08 6.53
N SER A 113 -0.03 4.28 5.26
CA SER A 113 -0.33 5.61 4.76
C SER A 113 -1.65 6.13 5.33
N THR A 114 -1.65 7.33 5.90
CA THR A 114 -2.89 8.05 6.18
C THR A 114 -3.63 8.31 4.86
N PRO A 115 -4.97 8.22 4.84
CA PRO A 115 -5.72 8.57 3.66
C PRO A 115 -5.39 10.02 3.30
N ARG A 116 -4.93 10.24 2.06
CA ARG A 116 -4.58 11.57 1.57
C ARG A 116 -5.84 12.43 1.68
N LYS A 117 -5.82 13.43 2.57
CA LYS A 117 -6.88 14.43 2.67
C LYS A 117 -7.12 14.97 1.27
N ALA A 118 -8.36 14.91 0.79
CA ALA A 118 -8.71 15.39 -0.54
C ALA A 118 -8.13 16.80 -0.69
N ALA A 119 -7.16 16.95 -1.59
CA ALA A 119 -6.56 18.25 -1.84
C ALA A 119 -7.68 19.13 -2.40
N ASN A 120 -7.96 20.25 -1.74
CA ASN A 120 -8.91 21.23 -2.27
C ASN A 120 -8.46 21.55 -3.70
N PRO A 121 -9.36 21.47 -4.69
CA PRO A 121 -9.00 21.78 -6.07
C PRO A 121 -8.39 23.20 -6.10
N PRO A 122 -7.34 23.42 -6.91
CA PRO A 122 -6.75 24.74 -7.02
C PRO A 122 -7.84 25.76 -7.41
N PRO A 123 -7.83 26.96 -6.82
CA PRO A 123 -8.84 27.98 -7.10
C PRO A 123 -8.86 28.27 -8.61
N LYS A 124 -10.05 28.46 -9.17
CA LYS A 124 -10.23 28.79 -10.59
C LYS A 124 -9.47 30.09 -10.89
N GLN A 125 -8.28 29.98 -11.47
CA GLN A 125 -7.56 31.11 -12.00
C GLN A 125 -8.27 31.56 -13.27
N PHE A 126 -9.08 32.62 -13.17
CA PHE A 126 -9.58 33.33 -14.34
C PHE A 126 -8.38 33.91 -15.08
N ARG A 127 -7.96 33.27 -16.19
CA ARG A 127 -6.96 33.84 -17.09
C ARG A 127 -7.60 35.05 -17.79
N THR A 128 -7.30 36.25 -17.30
CA THR A 128 -7.57 37.51 -17.97
C THR A 128 -6.54 37.71 -19.08
N GLY A 129 -6.73 36.98 -20.19
CA GLY A 129 -5.98 37.15 -21.43
C GLY A 129 -6.90 36.93 -22.64
N PRO A 130 -6.47 37.27 -23.88
CA PRO A 130 -7.29 37.12 -25.07
C PRO A 130 -7.68 35.64 -25.21
N ARG A 131 -8.96 35.36 -25.01
CA ARG A 131 -9.49 34.01 -24.93
C ARG A 131 -9.74 33.56 -26.37
N ILE A 132 -8.85 32.73 -26.92
CA ILE A 132 -9.16 31.96 -28.13
C ILE A 132 -10.39 31.12 -27.78
N ARG A 133 -11.57 31.60 -28.17
CA ARG A 133 -12.82 30.85 -28.06
C ARG A 133 -12.81 29.93 -29.26
N PHE A 134 -12.48 28.66 -29.06
CA PHE A 134 -12.87 27.65 -30.04
C PHE A 134 -14.40 27.65 -30.03
N LEU A 135 -15.02 28.32 -31.02
CA LEU A 135 -16.47 28.45 -31.11
C LEU A 135 -17.18 27.11 -31.33
N ASP A 136 -16.41 26.05 -31.64
CA ASP A 136 -16.88 24.69 -31.85
C ASP A 136 -16.45 23.70 -30.74
N GLU A 137 -15.94 24.18 -29.59
CA GLU A 137 -15.59 23.28 -28.49
C GLU A 137 -16.89 22.67 -27.93
N PRO A 138 -17.10 21.33 -28.02
CA PRO A 138 -18.30 20.71 -27.50
C PRO A 138 -18.41 21.04 -26.00
N ALA A 139 -19.62 21.43 -25.57
CA ALA A 139 -19.88 21.81 -24.19
C ALA A 139 -19.26 20.76 -23.24
N PRO A 140 -18.56 21.19 -22.17
CA PRO A 140 -17.90 20.26 -21.26
C PRO A 140 -18.93 19.30 -20.70
N VAL A 141 -18.75 18.01 -21.01
CA VAL A 141 -19.64 16.94 -20.56
C VAL A 141 -19.66 16.94 -19.04
N ASP A 142 -20.84 17.15 -18.44
CA ASP A 142 -20.97 17.04 -16.99
C ASP A 142 -20.84 15.56 -16.59
N LEU A 143 -19.71 15.23 -15.98
CA LEU A 143 -19.42 13.87 -15.52
C LEU A 143 -20.38 13.41 -14.41
N ARG A 144 -21.17 14.31 -13.81
CA ARG A 144 -22.25 13.96 -12.87
C ARG A 144 -23.38 13.19 -13.53
N ASP A 145 -23.58 13.37 -14.83
CA ASP A 145 -24.66 12.72 -15.59
C ASP A 145 -24.31 11.26 -15.95
N TYR A 146 -23.06 10.85 -15.73
CA TYR A 146 -22.58 9.50 -16.00
C TYR A 146 -22.30 8.79 -14.66
N PRO A 147 -23.31 8.10 -14.07
CA PRO A 147 -23.09 7.36 -12.85
C PRO A 147 -22.04 6.27 -13.07
N ALA A 148 -21.25 5.99 -12.03
CA ALA A 148 -20.22 4.96 -12.07
C ALA A 148 -20.83 3.57 -12.30
N LEU A 149 -20.62 3.00 -13.49
CA LEU A 149 -21.11 1.67 -13.84
C LEU A 149 -20.06 0.60 -13.52
N PRO A 150 -20.48 -0.64 -13.18
CA PRO A 150 -19.55 -1.73 -12.90
C PRO A 150 -18.70 -2.13 -14.11
N THR A 151 -19.18 -1.83 -15.32
CA THR A 151 -18.52 -2.07 -16.60
C THR A 151 -17.57 -0.95 -17.03
N ASP A 152 -17.50 0.15 -16.27
CA ASP A 152 -16.58 1.26 -16.57
C ASP A 152 -15.14 0.77 -16.59
N ILE A 153 -14.38 1.22 -17.58
CA ILE A 153 -12.98 0.82 -17.74
C ILE A 153 -12.09 1.76 -16.94
N LEU A 154 -11.33 1.21 -15.98
CA LEU A 154 -10.41 1.95 -15.11
C LEU A 154 -8.95 1.58 -15.38
N PRO A 155 -8.01 2.55 -15.27
CA PRO A 155 -6.58 2.27 -15.42
C PRO A 155 -6.01 1.48 -14.24
N SER A 156 -5.39 0.34 -14.53
CA SER A 156 -4.86 -0.61 -13.55
C SER A 156 -3.40 -0.37 -13.16
N GLY A 157 -2.74 0.65 -13.74
CA GLY A 157 -1.31 0.90 -13.55
C GLY A 157 -0.90 1.07 -12.08
N ILE A 158 -1.76 1.67 -11.25
CA ILE A 158 -1.51 1.81 -9.81
C ILE A 158 -1.56 0.44 -9.11
N LEU A 159 -2.55 -0.40 -9.44
CA LEU A 159 -2.68 -1.74 -8.87
C LEU A 159 -1.50 -2.63 -9.27
N ILE A 160 -1.07 -2.56 -10.54
CA ILE A 160 0.11 -3.27 -11.05
C ILE A 160 1.36 -2.89 -10.25
N ARG A 161 1.61 -1.59 -10.05
CA ARG A 161 2.77 -1.12 -9.27
C ARG A 161 2.73 -1.60 -7.81
N ARG A 162 1.57 -1.54 -7.17
CA ARG A 162 1.38 -2.02 -5.79
C ARG A 162 1.62 -3.52 -5.68
N LEU A 163 1.09 -4.31 -6.62
CA LEU A 163 1.29 -5.75 -6.62
C LEU A 163 2.75 -6.13 -6.89
N ARG A 164 3.44 -5.45 -7.82
CA ARG A 164 4.88 -5.63 -8.02
C ARG A 164 5.69 -5.34 -6.74
N ALA A 165 5.33 -4.28 -6.01
CA ALA A 165 5.94 -3.98 -4.73
C ALA A 165 5.71 -5.07 -3.69
N ILE A 166 4.50 -5.63 -3.62
CA ILE A 166 4.20 -6.78 -2.73
C ILE A 166 5.06 -7.98 -3.11
N ASN A 167 5.12 -8.35 -4.39
CA ASN A 167 5.92 -9.48 -4.86
C ASN A 167 7.39 -9.29 -4.50
N HIS A 168 7.98 -8.13 -4.78
CA HIS A 168 9.36 -7.84 -4.38
C HIS A 168 9.56 -7.97 -2.87
N ALA A 169 8.57 -7.64 -2.04
CA ALA A 169 8.67 -7.82 -0.59
C ALA A 169 8.55 -9.30 -0.15
N LEU A 170 7.77 -10.10 -0.87
CA LEU A 170 7.69 -11.55 -0.66
C LEU A 170 8.97 -12.27 -1.13
N ASP A 171 9.60 -11.79 -2.20
CA ASP A 171 10.85 -12.35 -2.74
C ASP A 171 12.08 -11.95 -1.91
N HIS A 172 12.03 -10.80 -1.23
CA HIS A 172 13.14 -10.25 -0.45
C HIS A 172 12.75 -9.86 0.99
N PRO A 173 12.17 -10.78 1.78
CA PRO A 173 11.60 -10.44 3.10
C PRO A 173 12.66 -9.90 4.07
N GLY A 174 13.86 -10.47 4.08
CA GLY A 174 14.95 -10.07 4.99
C GLY A 174 15.37 -8.59 4.85
N GLN A 175 15.28 -8.01 3.65
CA GLN A 175 15.58 -6.59 3.44
C GLN A 175 14.52 -5.71 4.10
N TYR A 176 13.25 -6.06 3.92
CA TYR A 176 12.13 -5.32 4.50
C TYR A 176 12.04 -5.49 6.01
N ILE A 177 12.36 -6.67 6.54
CA ILE A 177 12.49 -6.90 7.98
C ILE A 177 13.60 -5.99 8.54
N THR A 178 14.77 -5.93 7.90
CA THR A 178 15.87 -5.05 8.34
C THR A 178 15.47 -3.57 8.36
N TRP A 179 14.76 -3.11 7.33
CA TRP A 179 14.23 -1.75 7.29
C TRP A 179 13.16 -1.52 8.36
N MET A 180 12.29 -2.50 8.61
CA MET A 180 11.28 -2.44 9.65
C MET A 180 11.92 -2.32 11.05
N ARG A 181 12.94 -3.12 11.34
CA ARG A 181 13.72 -3.05 12.59
C ARG A 181 14.32 -1.67 12.84
N ARG A 182 14.76 -0.99 11.79
CA ARG A 182 15.26 0.40 11.87
C ARG A 182 14.12 1.40 12.12
N LEU A 183 12.94 1.19 11.54
CA LEU A 183 11.76 2.02 11.81
C LEU A 183 11.29 1.88 13.26
N ILE A 184 11.30 0.65 13.79
CA ILE A 184 11.01 0.36 15.20
C ILE A 184 12.03 1.06 16.10
N GLY A 185 13.33 0.92 15.82
CA GLY A 185 14.38 1.62 16.56
C GLY A 185 14.30 3.15 16.48
N ALA A 186 13.69 3.70 15.42
CA ALA A 186 13.40 5.12 15.28
C ALA A 186 12.12 5.59 16.02
N ALA A 187 11.42 4.68 16.71
CA ALA A 187 10.09 4.91 17.28
C ALA A 187 9.08 5.47 16.26
N ALA A 188 9.18 5.08 14.99
CA ALA A 188 8.26 5.53 13.96
C ALA A 188 6.89 4.82 14.12
N PRO A 189 5.75 5.52 13.88
CA PRO A 189 4.44 4.90 13.92
C PRO A 189 4.21 4.02 12.67
N VAL A 190 4.70 2.78 12.71
CA VAL A 190 4.62 1.82 11.59
C VAL A 190 3.19 1.34 11.36
N LEU A 191 2.53 0.90 12.43
CA LEU A 191 1.18 0.35 12.43
C LEU A 191 0.19 1.31 13.09
N ARG A 192 -1.05 1.34 12.60
CA ARG A 192 -2.12 2.09 13.26
C ARG A 192 -2.74 1.26 14.38
N THR A 193 -3.08 1.92 15.47
CA THR A 193 -3.79 1.30 16.62
C THR A 193 -5.13 0.71 16.19
N ALA A 194 -5.87 1.43 15.33
CA ALA A 194 -7.14 0.96 14.80
C ALA A 194 -6.96 -0.19 13.82
N CYS A 195 -7.75 -1.26 14.01
CA CYS A 195 -7.82 -2.38 13.08
C CYS A 195 -8.15 -1.91 11.65
N PRO A 196 -7.39 -2.32 10.62
CA PRO A 196 -7.65 -1.94 9.24
C PRO A 196 -9.09 -2.28 8.81
N PRO A 197 -9.80 -1.35 8.12
CA PRO A 197 -11.17 -1.60 7.69
C PRO A 197 -11.28 -2.78 6.73
N VAL A 198 -10.18 -3.11 6.02
CA VAL A 198 -10.10 -4.27 5.13
C VAL A 198 -10.26 -5.60 5.86
N PHE A 199 -9.89 -5.70 7.14
CA PHE A 199 -10.09 -6.91 7.97
C PHE A 199 -11.54 -7.07 8.44
N ARG A 200 -12.37 -6.05 8.24
CA ARG A 200 -13.82 -6.07 8.50
C ARG A 200 -14.64 -6.15 7.22
N SER A 201 -13.98 -6.19 6.07
CA SER A 201 -14.65 -6.24 4.78
C SER A 201 -15.41 -7.56 4.61
N ARG A 202 -16.70 -7.46 4.25
CA ARG A 202 -17.55 -8.63 3.92
C ARG A 202 -17.08 -9.41 2.69
N ARG A 203 -16.07 -8.91 1.95
CA ARG A 203 -15.50 -9.57 0.77
C ARG A 203 -14.58 -10.74 1.12
N LEU A 204 -14.17 -10.88 2.39
CA LEU A 204 -13.33 -11.97 2.87
C LEU A 204 -14.16 -13.06 3.54
N LYS A 205 -13.70 -14.32 3.51
CA LYS A 205 -14.33 -15.39 4.29
C LYS A 205 -14.24 -15.06 5.79
N HIS A 206 -15.24 -15.47 6.57
CA HIS A 206 -15.32 -15.14 8.00
C HIS A 206 -14.04 -15.55 8.77
N LEU A 207 -13.57 -16.78 8.56
CA LEU A 207 -12.36 -17.29 9.19
C LEU A 207 -11.10 -16.49 8.81
N GLN A 208 -11.02 -15.97 7.57
CA GLN A 208 -9.91 -15.10 7.14
C GLN A 208 -9.99 -13.72 7.82
N GLN A 209 -11.18 -13.23 8.12
CA GLN A 209 -11.35 -11.97 8.85
C GLN A 209 -10.95 -12.13 10.32
N GLU A 210 -11.35 -13.22 10.96
CA GLU A 210 -11.01 -13.51 12.36
C GLU A 210 -9.49 -13.67 12.52
N SER A 211 -8.89 -14.58 11.76
CA SER A 211 -7.43 -14.79 11.80
C SER A 211 -6.62 -13.54 11.45
N ALA A 212 -7.14 -12.63 10.62
CA ALA A 212 -6.46 -11.37 10.29
C ALA A 212 -6.58 -10.35 11.43
N ARG A 213 -7.70 -10.38 12.18
CA ARG A 213 -7.88 -9.57 13.38
C ARG A 213 -7.00 -10.09 14.52
N ASP A 214 -6.87 -11.40 14.64
CA ASP A 214 -5.97 -12.02 15.62
C ASP A 214 -4.52 -11.63 15.33
N LEU A 215 -4.10 -11.70 14.07
CA LEU A 215 -2.78 -11.20 13.64
C LEU A 215 -2.57 -9.73 14.00
N HIS A 216 -3.58 -8.87 13.79
CA HIS A 216 -3.51 -7.47 14.19
C HIS A 216 -3.42 -7.30 15.70
N ALA A 217 -4.21 -8.05 16.47
CA ALA A 217 -4.20 -7.98 17.92
C ALA A 217 -2.82 -8.38 18.48
N VAL A 218 -2.22 -9.45 17.97
CA VAL A 218 -0.86 -9.89 18.32
C VAL A 218 0.17 -8.81 18.00
N ALA A 219 0.10 -8.20 16.81
CA ALA A 219 0.99 -7.11 16.44
C ALA A 219 0.82 -5.87 17.34
N MET A 220 -0.38 -5.56 17.81
CA MET A 220 -0.60 -4.46 18.76
C MET A 220 -0.11 -4.78 20.16
N MET A 221 -0.21 -6.04 20.61
CA MET A 221 0.37 -6.47 21.89
C MET A 221 1.89 -6.36 21.89
N ALA A 222 2.55 -6.74 20.79
CA ALA A 222 3.99 -6.58 20.63
C ALA A 222 4.43 -5.10 20.57
N HIS A 223 3.54 -4.21 20.11
CA HIS A 223 3.81 -2.77 20.02
C HIS A 223 3.69 -2.02 21.35
N ALA A 224 3.01 -2.59 22.36
CA ALA A 224 2.79 -1.89 23.61
C ALA A 224 4.14 -1.70 24.34
N PRO A 225 4.58 -0.45 24.59
CA PRO A 225 5.77 -0.24 25.40
C PRO A 225 5.48 -0.75 26.81
N ASP A 226 6.37 -1.59 27.33
CA ASP A 226 6.39 -1.97 28.75
C ASP A 226 6.32 -0.69 29.58
N THR A 227 5.14 -0.41 30.12
CA THR A 227 4.94 0.62 31.13
C THR A 227 5.08 -0.09 32.46
N SER A 228 6.32 -0.19 32.91
CA SER A 228 6.70 -0.62 34.27
C SER A 228 7.86 0.22 34.76
#